data_AF-A0A960ICR3-F1
#
_entry.id   AF-A0A960ICR3-F1
#
_cell.length_a   1.000
_cell.length_b   1.000
_cell.length_c   1.000
_cell.angle_alpha   90.00
_cell.angle_beta   90.00
_cell.angle_gamma   90.00
#
_symmetry.space_group_name_H-M   'P 1'
#
loop_
_entity.id
_entity.type
_entity.pdbx_description
1 polymer ?
#
loop_
_entity_poly.entity_id
_entity_poly.type
_entity_poly.pdbx_seq_one_letter_code
_entity_poly.pdbx_strand_id
1 'polypeptide(L)'
;HSPPQLTEFRGTQNVRLPDRRRRHLLGAGLHSPPQLTGFGGTQDVRFTGIAVFWVPTSTHRRSSPISVAPRTVWGRWPGFATFAAVGAGGPLQVLVVCTANVCRSPMAEGLLRTRAEAAGLDLVVASAGTRKGPLPVDPVAVKALGEFGVDISAHQPRRVTRDLVATDGAGLILTMTRAHLRDIAVMGPGVFQRTYTLREAVRRLEVTPNGGDLPAMIAAAGEGRKPSDLMRDDPGDDIDDPYNNGYAAVLKAATEIDQLVQRLVGRLRG
;
A
#
# COMPACT_ATOMS: atom_id res chain seq x y z
N HIS A 1 -51.24 22.15 7.54
CA HIS A 1 -50.77 21.83 8.89
C HIS A 1 -51.10 20.38 9.22
N SER A 2 -50.08 19.54 9.16
CA SER A 2 -50.06 18.17 9.70
C SER A 2 -48.67 17.98 10.32
N PRO A 3 -48.52 17.44 11.54
CA PRO A 3 -47.20 17.20 12.10
C PRO A 3 -46.54 15.97 11.45
N PRO A 4 -45.21 15.96 11.24
CA PRO A 4 -44.50 14.79 10.74
C PRO A 4 -44.35 13.72 11.84
N GLN A 5 -44.46 12.46 11.42
CA GLN A 5 -44.35 11.29 12.28
C GLN A 5 -42.88 10.99 12.64
N LEU A 6 -42.64 10.70 13.92
CA LEU A 6 -41.37 10.16 14.45
C LEU A 6 -41.37 8.64 14.28
N THR A 7 -40.39 8.10 13.56
CA THR A 7 -40.12 6.65 13.53
C THR A 7 -38.96 6.36 14.48
N GLU A 8 -39.24 5.73 15.63
CA GLU A 8 -38.21 5.25 16.55
C GLU A 8 -37.52 4.00 15.98
N PHE A 9 -36.19 4.02 15.89
CA PHE A 9 -35.36 2.82 15.67
C PHE A 9 -34.67 2.47 16.99
N ARG A 10 -35.04 1.34 17.61
CA ARG A 10 -34.32 0.76 18.75
C ARG A 10 -33.38 -0.33 18.25
N GLY A 11 -32.08 -0.07 18.31
CA GLY A 11 -31.04 -1.10 18.18
C GLY A 11 -30.17 -1.12 19.43
N THR A 12 -30.04 -2.26 20.08
CA THR A 12 -29.06 -2.50 21.16
C THR A 12 -27.92 -3.34 20.61
N GLN A 13 -26.68 -2.88 20.78
CA GLN A 13 -25.49 -3.73 20.58
C GLN A 13 -24.69 -3.81 21.88
N ASN A 14 -24.46 -5.04 22.33
CA ASN A 14 -23.60 -5.33 23.48
C ASN A 14 -22.16 -5.52 23.00
N VAL A 15 -21.24 -4.67 23.47
CA VAL A 15 -19.80 -4.85 23.25
C VAL A 15 -19.16 -5.45 24.51
N ARG A 16 -18.58 -6.64 24.40
CA ARG A 16 -17.75 -7.26 25.45
C ARG A 16 -16.30 -6.78 25.32
N LEU A 17 -15.78 -6.13 26.35
CA LEU A 17 -14.36 -5.82 26.50
C LEU A 17 -13.64 -6.98 27.23
N PRO A 18 -12.41 -7.38 26.83
CA PRO A 18 -11.66 -8.43 27.50
C PRO A 18 -11.01 -7.97 28.82
N ASP A 19 -11.07 -8.88 29.79
CA ASP A 19 -10.73 -8.71 31.20
C ASP A 19 -9.21 -8.72 31.45
N ARG A 20 -8.69 -7.71 32.18
CA ARG A 20 -7.28 -7.62 32.59
C ARG A 20 -7.08 -8.35 33.92
N ARG A 21 -6.41 -9.51 33.90
CA ARG A 21 -5.97 -10.19 35.13
C ARG A 21 -4.82 -9.45 35.81
N ARG A 22 -4.95 -9.35 37.14
CA ARG A 22 -4.14 -8.57 38.09
C ARG A 22 -2.81 -9.22 38.45
N ARG A 23 -1.88 -8.34 38.85
CA ARG A 23 -0.59 -8.58 39.49
C ARG A 23 -0.74 -9.27 40.86
N HIS A 24 0.25 -10.09 41.19
CA HIS A 24 0.57 -10.51 42.56
C HIS A 24 1.05 -9.32 43.40
N LEU A 25 0.58 -9.23 44.66
CA LEU A 25 1.28 -8.72 45.84
C LEU A 25 0.38 -8.98 47.08
N LEU A 26 0.80 -9.91 47.93
CA LEU A 26 0.42 -10.11 49.34
C LEU A 26 1.64 -9.64 50.15
N GLY A 27 1.58 -9.03 51.34
CA GLY A 27 0.46 -8.71 52.22
C GLY A 27 1.02 -8.11 53.52
N ALA A 28 0.15 -7.45 54.28
CA ALA A 28 0.20 -7.11 55.71
C ALA A 28 -1.13 -6.35 55.97
N GLY A 29 -1.96 -6.57 56.98
CA GLY A 29 -1.85 -7.28 58.24
C GLY A 29 -2.61 -6.44 59.27
N LEU A 30 -3.76 -6.97 59.74
CA LEU A 30 -4.43 -6.72 61.03
C LEU A 30 -5.08 -5.34 61.35
N HIS A 31 -6.42 -5.33 61.43
CA HIS A 31 -7.27 -5.07 62.63
C HIS A 31 -8.64 -4.43 62.31
N SER A 32 -9.68 -4.98 62.95
CA SER A 32 -11.15 -4.72 62.83
C SER A 32 -11.67 -3.69 63.88
N PRO A 33 -12.99 -3.51 64.10
CA PRO A 33 -14.05 -2.74 63.40
C PRO A 33 -14.73 -1.74 64.42
N PRO A 34 -16.06 -1.43 64.43
CA PRO A 34 -17.09 -1.17 63.42
C PRO A 34 -17.68 0.27 63.52
N GLN A 35 -18.67 0.63 62.69
CA GLN A 35 -19.99 1.21 63.09
C GLN A 35 -20.80 1.58 61.83
N LEU A 36 -22.11 1.38 61.94
CA LEU A 36 -23.10 1.32 60.86
C LEU A 36 -23.58 2.71 60.41
N THR A 37 -24.04 2.76 59.15
CA THR A 37 -25.35 3.24 58.67
C THR A 37 -25.22 4.10 57.41
N GLY A 38 -25.98 3.75 56.36
CA GLY A 38 -26.12 4.57 55.17
C GLY A 38 -26.38 3.76 53.91
N PHE A 39 -27.65 3.59 53.59
CA PHE A 39 -28.13 3.22 52.24
C PHE A 39 -27.49 4.12 51.18
N GLY A 40 -27.00 3.55 50.08
CA GLY A 40 -26.47 4.31 48.94
C GLY A 40 -26.35 3.44 47.70
N GLY A 41 -27.42 3.43 46.89
CA GLY A 41 -27.48 2.73 45.62
C GLY A 41 -26.53 3.30 44.56
N THR A 42 -26.27 2.46 43.56
CA THR A 42 -25.56 2.73 42.30
C THR A 42 -26.02 4.05 41.66
N GLN A 43 -25.07 4.97 41.45
CA GLN A 43 -25.29 6.12 40.58
C GLN A 43 -24.99 5.76 39.13
N ASP A 44 -26.04 5.70 38.31
CA ASP A 44 -25.98 5.74 36.86
C ASP A 44 -25.70 7.19 36.41
N VAL A 45 -24.51 7.43 35.86
CA VAL A 45 -24.21 8.70 35.21
C VAL A 45 -24.68 8.63 33.76
N ARG A 46 -25.80 9.29 33.45
CA ARG A 46 -26.31 9.49 32.09
C ARG A 46 -25.75 10.80 31.53
N PHE A 47 -24.96 10.71 30.46
CA PHE A 47 -24.65 11.88 29.62
C PHE A 47 -25.74 12.06 28.57
N THR A 48 -26.46 13.19 28.65
CA THR A 48 -27.36 13.67 27.59
C THR A 48 -26.64 14.80 26.87
N GLY A 49 -26.20 14.56 25.63
CA GLY A 49 -25.68 15.58 24.74
C GLY A 49 -26.61 15.71 23.53
N ILE A 50 -27.20 16.89 23.35
CA ILE A 50 -27.99 17.23 22.16
C ILE A 50 -27.03 17.96 21.20
N ALA A 51 -26.74 17.37 20.05
CA ALA A 51 -26.04 18.06 18.97
C ALA A 51 -27.09 18.58 17.96
N VAL A 52 -27.24 19.90 17.88
CA VAL A 52 -28.09 20.58 16.89
C VAL A 52 -27.22 20.91 15.68
N PHE A 53 -27.49 20.29 14.54
CA PHE A 53 -26.86 20.64 13.27
C PHE A 53 -27.75 21.60 12.48
N TRP A 54 -27.18 22.75 12.12
CA TRP A 54 -27.78 23.75 11.24
C TRP A 54 -27.50 23.37 9.78
N VAL A 55 -28.55 23.26 8.94
CA VAL A 55 -28.42 23.02 7.50
C VAL A 55 -28.83 24.29 6.75
N PRO A 56 -27.93 24.96 6.01
CA PRO A 56 -28.34 25.99 5.09
C PRO A 56 -28.87 25.36 3.79
N THR A 57 -30.06 25.77 3.39
CA THR A 57 -30.63 25.55 2.07
C THR A 57 -30.07 26.58 1.08
N SER A 58 -29.27 26.16 0.10
CA SER A 58 -29.39 26.68 -1.28
C SER A 58 -28.40 26.06 -2.28
N THR A 59 -28.98 25.73 -3.45
CA THR A 59 -28.44 25.81 -4.82
C THR A 59 -27.34 24.85 -5.29
N HIS A 60 -27.78 23.95 -6.19
CA HIS A 60 -27.09 23.28 -7.28
C HIS A 60 -25.56 23.49 -7.42
N ARG A 61 -24.81 22.42 -7.14
CA ARG A 61 -23.62 22.05 -7.89
C ARG A 61 -23.50 20.52 -7.86
N ARG A 62 -23.49 19.87 -9.04
CA ARG A 62 -23.20 18.42 -9.13
C ARG A 62 -21.76 18.22 -8.66
N SER A 63 -21.59 17.79 -7.42
CA SER A 63 -20.34 17.21 -6.95
C SER A 63 -20.41 15.70 -7.17
N SER A 64 -19.50 15.18 -7.99
CA SER A 64 -19.23 13.75 -8.05
C SER A 64 -18.83 13.27 -6.66
N PRO A 65 -19.28 12.09 -6.20
CA PRO A 65 -18.87 11.57 -4.91
C PRO A 65 -17.38 11.24 -4.96
N ILE A 66 -16.58 11.92 -4.13
CA ILE A 66 -15.22 11.50 -3.82
C ILE A 66 -15.37 10.16 -3.09
N SER A 67 -15.00 9.07 -3.77
CA SER A 67 -14.94 7.72 -3.20
C SER A 67 -13.81 7.69 -2.17
N VAL A 68 -14.15 7.86 -0.90
CA VAL A 68 -13.22 7.63 0.21
C VAL A 68 -13.04 6.12 0.36
N ALA A 69 -11.94 5.58 -0.16
CA ALA A 69 -11.56 4.19 0.08
C ALA A 69 -11.30 3.97 1.58
N PRO A 70 -11.72 2.83 2.17
CA PRO A 70 -11.57 2.59 3.59
C PRO A 70 -10.08 2.49 3.97
N ARG A 71 -9.67 3.29 4.96
CA ARG A 71 -8.35 3.22 5.60
C ARG A 71 -8.12 1.80 6.11
N THR A 72 -7.07 1.16 5.61
CA THR A 72 -6.74 -0.25 5.77
C THR A 72 -6.57 -0.63 7.24
N VAL A 73 -7.36 -1.63 7.67
CA VAL A 73 -7.10 -2.41 8.89
C VAL A 73 -5.89 -3.31 8.62
N TRP A 74 -4.87 -3.21 9.48
CA TRP A 74 -3.73 -4.11 9.51
C TRP A 74 -4.22 -5.57 9.60
N GLY A 75 -4.08 -6.35 8.52
CA GLY A 75 -4.45 -7.77 8.53
C GLY A 75 -4.88 -8.40 7.19
N ARG A 76 -5.16 -7.63 6.14
CA ARG A 76 -5.49 -8.20 4.82
C ARG A 76 -4.68 -7.51 3.73
N TRP A 77 -3.79 -8.25 3.07
CA TRP A 77 -3.02 -7.76 1.92
C TRP A 77 -3.97 -7.63 0.72
N PRO A 78 -4.42 -6.42 0.32
CA PRO A 78 -5.47 -6.26 -0.69
C PRO A 78 -4.93 -6.36 -2.13
N GLY A 79 -3.63 -6.64 -2.27
CA GLY A 79 -2.75 -5.97 -3.25
C GLY A 79 -3.08 -6.15 -4.72
N PHE A 80 -3.56 -7.33 -5.13
CA PHE A 80 -3.76 -7.62 -6.55
C PHE A 80 -5.20 -7.42 -7.04
N ALA A 81 -6.20 -7.77 -6.23
CA ALA A 81 -7.60 -7.62 -6.63
C ALA A 81 -7.97 -6.14 -6.80
N THR A 82 -7.47 -5.28 -5.90
CA THR A 82 -7.62 -3.83 -6.02
C THR A 82 -6.93 -3.33 -7.29
N PHE A 83 -5.70 -3.77 -7.57
CA PHE A 83 -4.96 -3.39 -8.78
C PHE A 83 -5.74 -3.74 -10.06
N ALA A 84 -6.20 -4.98 -10.18
CA ALA A 84 -6.93 -5.45 -11.36
C ALA A 84 -8.30 -4.78 -11.56
N ALA A 85 -8.88 -4.22 -10.50
CA ALA A 85 -10.21 -3.58 -10.54
C ALA A 85 -10.17 -2.08 -10.86
N VAL A 86 -9.00 -1.42 -10.80
CA VAL A 86 -8.89 0.02 -11.07
C VAL A 86 -9.02 0.25 -12.58
N GLY A 87 -10.00 1.06 -12.97
CA GLY A 87 -10.20 1.51 -14.36
C GLY A 87 -9.54 2.86 -14.66
N ALA A 88 -9.74 3.34 -15.88
CA ALA A 88 -9.26 4.66 -16.31
C ALA A 88 -9.82 5.79 -15.42
N GLY A 89 -8.95 6.71 -14.98
CA GLY A 89 -9.31 7.83 -14.09
C GLY A 89 -9.27 7.51 -12.59
N GLY A 90 -8.83 6.30 -12.20
CA GLY A 90 -8.56 5.94 -10.81
C GLY A 90 -7.13 6.26 -10.35
N PRO A 91 -6.72 5.76 -9.17
CA PRO A 91 -5.37 5.90 -8.64
C PRO A 91 -4.31 5.44 -9.65
N LEU A 92 -3.10 6.02 -9.65
CA LEU A 92 -2.03 5.53 -10.52
C LEU A 92 -1.67 4.10 -10.11
N GLN A 93 -1.69 3.19 -11.08
CA GLN A 93 -1.27 1.81 -10.83
C GLN A 93 0.21 1.62 -11.19
N VAL A 94 0.94 1.00 -10.26
CA VAL A 94 2.36 0.64 -10.41
C VAL A 94 2.51 -0.87 -10.37
N LEU A 95 3.01 -1.45 -11.45
CA LEU A 95 3.32 -2.88 -11.53
C LEU A 95 4.82 -3.10 -11.35
N VAL A 96 5.21 -3.93 -10.39
CA VAL A 96 6.61 -4.29 -10.17
C VAL A 96 6.91 -5.71 -10.66
N VAL A 97 7.92 -5.89 -11.50
CA VAL A 97 8.24 -7.16 -12.16
C VAL A 97 9.66 -7.62 -11.82
N CYS A 98 9.78 -8.91 -11.48
CA CYS A 98 11.08 -9.60 -11.45
C CYS A 98 11.00 -10.95 -12.17
N THR A 99 11.91 -11.88 -11.89
CA THR A 99 11.92 -13.20 -12.53
C THR A 99 10.71 -14.05 -12.11
N ALA A 100 10.60 -14.38 -10.81
CA ALA A 100 9.66 -15.40 -10.31
C ALA A 100 8.59 -14.86 -9.36
N ASN A 101 8.61 -13.57 -9.05
CA ASN A 101 7.70 -12.92 -8.10
C ASN A 101 7.70 -13.52 -6.68
N VAL A 102 8.87 -13.94 -6.20
CA VAL A 102 9.05 -14.52 -4.84
C VAL A 102 9.95 -13.70 -3.92
N CYS A 103 10.80 -12.81 -4.45
CA CYS A 103 11.80 -12.11 -3.65
C CYS A 103 11.80 -10.59 -3.94
N ARG A 104 12.51 -10.13 -4.98
CA ARG A 104 12.68 -8.69 -5.28
C ARG A 104 11.37 -7.92 -5.55
N SER A 105 10.49 -8.39 -6.44
CA SER A 105 9.26 -7.66 -6.75
C SER A 105 8.22 -7.65 -5.62
N PRO A 106 8.05 -8.72 -4.81
CA PRO A 106 7.28 -8.63 -3.56
C PRO A 106 7.86 -7.64 -2.55
N MET A 107 9.19 -7.58 -2.40
CA MET A 107 9.83 -6.61 -1.52
C MET A 107 9.51 -5.17 -1.95
N ALA A 108 9.68 -4.88 -3.23
CA ALA A 108 9.38 -3.58 -3.81
C ALA A 108 7.89 -3.22 -3.75
N GLU A 109 6.96 -4.17 -3.93
CA GLU A 109 5.52 -3.94 -3.75
C GLU A 109 5.20 -3.49 -2.32
N GLY A 110 5.68 -4.24 -1.32
CA GLY A 110 5.41 -3.95 0.08
C GLY A 110 5.99 -2.60 0.52
N LEU A 111 7.24 -2.34 0.15
CA LEU A 111 7.90 -1.07 0.44
C LEU A 111 7.19 0.10 -0.26
N LEU A 112 6.97 0.03 -1.56
CA LEU A 112 6.35 1.12 -2.32
C LEU A 112 4.96 1.46 -1.81
N ARG A 113 4.12 0.45 -1.52
CA ARG A 113 2.81 0.68 -0.92
C ARG A 113 2.92 1.40 0.41
N THR A 114 3.76 0.90 1.32
CA THR A 114 3.91 1.47 2.67
C THR A 114 4.40 2.92 2.61
N ARG A 115 5.40 3.20 1.77
CA ARG A 115 5.95 4.56 1.63
C ARG A 115 4.95 5.50 0.94
N ALA A 116 4.23 5.04 -0.07
CA ALA A 116 3.20 5.81 -0.76
C ALA A 116 2.04 6.18 0.16
N GLU A 117 1.53 5.22 0.95
CA GLU A 117 0.48 5.46 1.94
C GLU A 117 0.93 6.48 2.99
N ALA A 118 2.15 6.34 3.50
CA ALA A 118 2.73 7.29 4.46
C ALA A 118 2.90 8.71 3.86
N ALA A 119 3.15 8.81 2.55
CA ALA A 119 3.26 10.07 1.83
C ALA A 119 1.89 10.65 1.38
N GLY A 120 0.79 9.92 1.59
CA GLY A 120 -0.55 10.33 1.15
C GLY A 120 -0.75 10.28 -0.37
N LEU A 121 0.04 9.48 -1.09
CA LEU A 121 -0.09 9.31 -2.53
C LEU A 121 -1.20 8.31 -2.87
N ASP A 122 -2.03 8.64 -3.86
CA ASP A 122 -3.07 7.75 -4.37
C ASP A 122 -2.48 6.76 -5.39
N LEU A 123 -1.82 5.72 -4.86
CA LEU A 123 -1.12 4.69 -5.63
C LEU A 123 -1.67 3.30 -5.34
N VAL A 124 -1.85 2.52 -6.40
CA VAL A 124 -2.19 1.10 -6.30
C VAL A 124 -1.04 0.27 -6.83
N VAL A 125 -0.39 -0.47 -5.95
CA VAL A 125 0.83 -1.22 -6.27
C VAL A 125 0.56 -2.72 -6.27
N ALA A 126 0.99 -3.39 -7.33
CA ALA A 126 1.05 -4.84 -7.41
C ALA A 126 2.39 -5.31 -7.96
N SER A 127 2.72 -6.59 -7.74
CA SER A 127 3.86 -7.24 -8.35
C SER A 127 3.51 -8.50 -9.13
N ALA A 128 4.38 -8.83 -10.08
CA ALA A 128 4.34 -10.04 -10.87
C ALA A 128 5.77 -10.50 -11.24
N GLY A 129 5.86 -11.62 -11.96
CA GLY A 129 7.10 -12.18 -12.47
C GLY A 129 6.99 -12.51 -13.95
N THR A 130 8.09 -12.47 -14.69
CA THR A 130 8.14 -12.93 -16.10
C THR A 130 7.74 -14.41 -16.21
N ARG A 131 7.99 -15.17 -15.13
CA ARG A 131 7.39 -16.48 -14.83
C ARG A 131 6.76 -16.49 -13.44
N LYS A 132 5.84 -17.42 -13.20
CA LYS A 132 5.30 -17.69 -11.86
C LYS A 132 6.31 -18.53 -11.07
N GLY A 133 6.66 -18.10 -9.87
CA GLY A 133 7.46 -18.90 -8.93
C GLY A 133 6.71 -20.16 -8.49
N PRO A 134 7.40 -21.30 -8.34
CA PRO A 134 6.77 -22.56 -7.93
C PRO A 134 6.45 -22.61 -6.43
N LEU A 135 7.13 -21.77 -5.64
CA LEU A 135 6.97 -21.67 -4.19
C LEU A 135 6.33 -20.32 -3.84
N PRO A 136 5.77 -20.17 -2.62
CA PRO A 136 5.39 -18.87 -2.08
C PRO A 136 6.55 -17.87 -2.04
N VAL A 137 6.26 -16.67 -1.55
CA VAL A 137 7.28 -15.66 -1.23
C VAL A 137 8.41 -16.25 -0.39
N ASP A 138 9.63 -15.81 -0.69
CA ASP A 138 10.84 -16.23 0.00
C ASP A 138 10.75 -15.82 1.48
N PRO A 139 10.79 -16.77 2.43
CA PRO A 139 10.74 -16.47 3.87
C PRO A 139 11.89 -15.55 4.31
N VAL A 140 13.04 -15.59 3.62
CA VAL A 140 14.17 -14.70 3.90
C VAL A 140 13.81 -13.26 3.53
N ALA A 141 13.06 -13.05 2.44
CA ALA A 141 12.55 -11.74 2.06
C ALA A 141 11.48 -11.21 3.03
N VAL A 142 10.59 -12.09 3.51
CA VAL A 142 9.62 -11.75 4.59
C VAL A 142 10.37 -11.27 5.84
N LYS A 143 11.37 -12.04 6.27
CA LYS A 143 12.19 -11.68 7.43
C LYS A 143 12.90 -10.34 7.23
N ALA A 144 13.55 -10.14 6.08
CA ALA A 144 14.30 -8.92 5.79
C ALA A 144 13.39 -7.68 5.75
N LEU A 145 12.17 -7.78 5.21
CA LEU A 145 11.21 -6.67 5.23
C LEU A 145 10.64 -6.36 6.61
N GLY A 146 10.71 -7.31 7.54
CA GLY A 146 10.41 -7.06 8.95
C GLY A 146 11.25 -5.92 9.55
N GLU A 147 12.51 -5.77 9.11
CA GLU A 147 13.40 -4.68 9.53
C GLU A 147 12.90 -3.29 9.10
N PHE A 148 12.04 -3.24 8.08
CA PHE A 148 11.44 -2.02 7.53
C PHE A 148 10.00 -1.80 8.01
N GLY A 149 9.49 -2.67 8.89
CA GLY A 149 8.10 -2.64 9.37
C GLY A 149 7.08 -3.09 8.33
N VAL A 150 7.48 -3.86 7.31
CA VAL A 150 6.62 -4.32 6.21
C VAL A 150 6.45 -5.83 6.28
N ASP A 151 5.21 -6.31 6.22
CA ASP A 151 4.91 -7.74 6.13
C ASP A 151 4.49 -8.12 4.71
N ILE A 152 5.23 -9.06 4.13
CA ILE A 152 4.96 -9.66 2.82
C ILE A 152 4.72 -11.18 2.91
N SER A 153 4.24 -11.69 4.04
CA SER A 153 3.98 -13.11 4.26
C SER A 153 2.80 -13.67 3.45
N ALA A 154 1.74 -12.89 3.21
CA ALA A 154 0.54 -13.35 2.50
C ALA A 154 0.64 -13.24 0.96
N HIS A 155 1.84 -13.09 0.39
CA HIS A 155 2.03 -12.82 -1.03
C HIS A 155 1.79 -14.10 -1.80
N GLN A 156 1.22 -13.96 -2.98
CA GLN A 156 1.13 -15.08 -3.89
C GLN A 156 1.81 -14.75 -5.21
N PRO A 157 2.87 -15.49 -5.57
CA PRO A 157 3.56 -15.32 -6.84
C PRO A 157 2.62 -15.50 -8.01
N ARG A 158 2.73 -14.59 -8.98
CA ARG A 158 1.95 -14.62 -10.22
C ARG A 158 2.81 -14.31 -11.42
N ARG A 159 2.39 -14.84 -12.57
CA ARG A 159 2.98 -14.50 -13.85
C ARG A 159 2.33 -13.24 -14.39
N VAL A 160 3.15 -12.36 -14.96
CA VAL A 160 2.67 -11.22 -15.74
C VAL A 160 1.97 -11.69 -17.03
N THR A 161 0.85 -11.07 -17.36
CA THR A 161 0.08 -11.37 -18.58
C THR A 161 -0.01 -10.14 -19.47
N ARG A 162 -0.34 -10.34 -20.76
CA ARG A 162 -0.58 -9.23 -21.68
C ARG A 162 -1.70 -8.32 -21.16
N ASP A 163 -2.77 -8.90 -20.65
CA ASP A 163 -3.89 -8.13 -20.10
C ASP A 163 -3.44 -7.27 -18.90
N LEU A 164 -2.60 -7.82 -18.02
CA LEU A 164 -2.09 -7.11 -16.85
C LEU A 164 -1.21 -5.92 -17.22
N VAL A 165 -0.43 -6.01 -18.29
CA VAL A 165 0.33 -4.86 -18.77
C VAL A 165 -0.56 -3.95 -19.61
N ALA A 166 -1.50 -4.48 -20.40
CA ALA A 166 -2.35 -3.72 -21.31
C ALA A 166 -3.41 -2.85 -20.61
N THR A 167 -3.61 -2.99 -19.30
CA THR A 167 -4.48 -2.10 -18.54
C THR A 167 -4.09 -0.64 -18.74
N ASP A 168 -5.03 0.18 -19.20
CA ASP A 168 -4.88 1.65 -19.32
C ASP A 168 -4.49 2.31 -18.00
N GLY A 169 -4.72 1.63 -16.87
CA GLY A 169 -4.37 2.12 -15.54
C GLY A 169 -2.97 1.77 -15.03
N ALA A 170 -2.24 0.81 -15.64
CA ALA A 170 -0.84 0.51 -15.29
C ALA A 170 0.09 1.61 -15.83
N GLY A 171 0.00 2.80 -15.24
CA GLY A 171 0.71 3.98 -15.71
C GLY A 171 2.22 3.88 -15.57
N LEU A 172 2.73 3.03 -14.66
CA LEU A 172 4.16 2.79 -14.48
C LEU A 172 4.46 1.30 -14.25
N ILE A 173 5.39 0.75 -15.01
CA ILE A 173 5.91 -0.61 -14.81
C ILE A 173 7.38 -0.52 -14.41
N LEU A 174 7.71 -1.10 -13.26
CA LEU A 174 9.05 -1.12 -12.69
C LEU A 174 9.62 -2.52 -12.74
N THR A 175 10.79 -2.68 -13.34
CA THR A 175 11.48 -3.96 -13.40
C THR A 175 12.73 -3.96 -12.53
N MET A 176 13.19 -5.14 -12.12
CA MET A 176 14.42 -5.25 -11.33
C MET A 176 15.68 -5.23 -12.21
N THR A 177 15.57 -5.65 -13.46
CA THR A 177 16.68 -5.64 -14.42
C THR A 177 16.23 -5.22 -15.82
N ARG A 178 17.19 -4.88 -16.69
CA ARG A 178 16.97 -4.62 -18.12
C ARG A 178 16.48 -5.87 -18.86
N ALA A 179 16.92 -7.05 -18.44
CA ALA A 179 16.41 -8.31 -18.98
C ALA A 179 14.90 -8.45 -18.73
N HIS A 180 14.42 -8.18 -17.51
CA HIS A 180 12.99 -8.14 -17.22
C HIS A 180 12.27 -7.07 -18.04
N LEU A 181 12.89 -5.91 -18.23
CA LEU A 181 12.33 -4.83 -19.05
C LEU A 181 12.13 -5.30 -20.50
N ARG A 182 13.14 -5.94 -21.11
CA ARG A 182 13.05 -6.49 -22.47
C ARG A 182 11.92 -7.52 -22.58
N ASP A 183 11.78 -8.42 -21.61
CA ASP A 183 10.71 -9.43 -21.59
C ASP A 183 9.31 -8.79 -21.57
N ILE A 184 9.16 -7.69 -20.83
CA ILE A 184 7.88 -6.98 -20.68
C ILE A 184 7.59 -6.07 -21.86
N ALA A 185 8.59 -5.37 -22.40
CA ALA A 185 8.44 -4.37 -23.46
C ALA A 185 7.76 -4.92 -24.72
N VAL A 186 7.90 -6.22 -24.99
CA VAL A 186 7.33 -6.90 -26.15
C VAL A 186 5.90 -7.41 -25.92
N MET A 187 5.31 -7.18 -24.75
CA MET A 187 3.99 -7.73 -24.40
C MET A 187 2.81 -6.96 -24.98
N GLY A 188 3.01 -5.73 -25.48
CA GLY A 188 1.96 -4.94 -26.11
C GLY A 188 2.43 -3.56 -26.57
N PRO A 189 1.59 -2.85 -27.35
CA PRO A 189 1.88 -1.48 -27.76
C PRO A 189 1.93 -0.55 -26.55
N GLY A 190 2.82 0.45 -26.57
CA GLY A 190 2.92 1.44 -25.50
C GLY A 190 3.54 0.93 -24.19
N VAL A 191 3.85 -0.36 -24.05
CA VAL A 191 4.39 -0.95 -22.81
C VAL A 191 5.80 -0.43 -22.52
N PHE A 192 6.68 -0.41 -23.53
CA PHE A 192 8.05 0.08 -23.39
C PHE A 192 8.13 1.50 -22.82
N GLN A 193 7.25 2.40 -23.29
CA GLN A 193 7.22 3.82 -22.95
C GLN A 193 7.00 4.09 -21.46
N ARG A 194 6.35 3.15 -20.77
CA ARG A 194 6.03 3.21 -19.34
C ARG A 194 6.75 2.15 -18.51
N THR A 195 7.67 1.40 -19.11
CA THR A 195 8.46 0.37 -18.42
C THR A 195 9.90 0.83 -18.24
N TYR A 196 10.39 0.77 -17.01
CA TYR A 196 11.72 1.18 -16.60
C TYR A 196 12.30 0.17 -15.63
N THR A 197 13.62 0.05 -15.53
CA THR A 197 14.18 -0.57 -14.31
C THR A 197 13.96 0.37 -13.13
N LEU A 198 13.92 -0.15 -11.90
CA LEU A 198 13.70 0.70 -10.72
C LEU A 198 14.76 1.82 -10.61
N ARG A 199 16.03 1.49 -10.88
CA ARG A 199 17.12 2.48 -10.89
C ARG A 199 16.99 3.50 -12.02
N GLU A 200 16.65 3.03 -13.23
CA GLU A 200 16.41 3.92 -14.38
C GLU A 200 15.24 4.87 -14.08
N ALA A 201 14.14 4.37 -13.54
CA ALA A 201 12.95 5.16 -13.23
C ALA A 201 13.28 6.30 -12.27
N VAL A 202 13.97 6.00 -11.16
CA VAL A 202 14.39 7.02 -10.18
C VAL A 202 15.28 8.06 -10.84
N ARG A 203 16.35 7.63 -11.54
CA ARG A 203 17.31 8.53 -12.20
C ARG A 203 16.61 9.47 -13.19
N ARG A 204 15.65 8.96 -13.98
CA ARG A 204 14.98 9.75 -15.01
C ARG A 204 13.88 10.65 -14.42
N LEU A 205 13.08 10.14 -13.49
CA LEU A 205 12.01 10.93 -12.87
C LEU A 205 12.55 12.08 -12.05
N GLU A 206 13.69 11.94 -11.38
CA GLU A 206 14.31 13.03 -10.59
C GLU A 206 14.75 14.23 -11.44
N VAL A 207 15.07 14.03 -12.72
CA VAL A 207 15.48 15.11 -13.63
C VAL A 207 14.35 15.62 -14.53
N THR A 208 13.16 15.03 -14.44
CA THR A 208 11.98 15.59 -15.13
C THR A 208 11.64 16.96 -14.53
N PRO A 209 11.18 17.93 -15.34
CA PRO A 209 10.73 19.22 -14.83
C PRO A 209 9.67 19.09 -13.73
N ASN A 210 9.67 20.03 -12.78
CA ASN A 210 8.60 20.13 -11.79
C ASN A 210 7.32 20.67 -12.42
N GLY A 211 6.19 20.08 -12.03
CA GLY A 211 4.86 20.44 -12.56
C GLY A 211 4.37 19.45 -13.63
N GLY A 212 3.05 19.43 -13.80
CA GLY A 212 2.35 18.42 -14.61
C GLY A 212 1.73 17.33 -13.73
N ASP A 213 0.82 16.56 -14.33
CA ASP A 213 0.30 15.36 -13.70
C ASP A 213 1.32 14.21 -13.81
N LEU A 214 1.08 13.15 -13.04
CA LEU A 214 1.98 12.01 -13.00
C LEU A 214 2.15 11.29 -14.36
N PRO A 215 1.10 11.14 -15.21
CA PRO A 215 1.25 10.69 -16.59
C PRO A 215 2.23 11.54 -17.41
N ALA A 216 2.17 12.88 -17.30
CA ALA A 216 3.10 13.77 -17.99
C ALA A 216 4.54 13.58 -17.51
N MET A 217 4.76 13.37 -16.22
CA MET A 217 6.10 13.07 -15.68
C MET A 217 6.66 11.76 -16.23
N ILE A 218 5.83 10.71 -16.32
CA ILE A 218 6.24 9.42 -16.87
C ILE A 218 6.54 9.53 -18.38
N ALA A 219 5.74 10.32 -19.12
CA ALA A 219 5.99 10.61 -20.53
C ALA A 219 7.31 11.38 -20.72
N ALA A 220 7.56 12.42 -19.91
CA ALA A 220 8.80 13.19 -19.92
C ALA A 220 10.02 12.33 -19.56
N ALA A 221 9.88 11.44 -18.57
CA ALA A 221 10.92 10.46 -18.26
C ALA A 221 11.22 9.52 -19.43
N GLY A 222 10.27 9.32 -20.33
CA GLY A 222 10.42 8.50 -21.53
C GLY A 222 11.13 9.19 -22.69
N GLU A 223 11.24 10.52 -22.67
CA GLU A 223 11.78 11.29 -23.80
C GLU A 223 13.20 10.86 -24.17
N GLY A 224 13.41 10.60 -25.46
CA GLY A 224 14.70 10.17 -26.00
C GLY A 224 15.08 8.70 -25.74
N ARG A 225 14.28 7.92 -25.00
CA ARG A 225 14.53 6.47 -24.84
C ARG A 225 14.29 5.74 -26.15
N LYS A 226 15.18 4.81 -26.48
CA LYS A 226 15.06 3.95 -27.64
C LYS A 226 15.12 2.49 -27.21
N PRO A 227 14.35 1.59 -27.84
CA PRO A 227 14.47 0.15 -27.57
C PRO A 227 15.89 -0.39 -27.76
N SER A 228 16.67 0.22 -28.66
CA SER A 228 18.08 -0.12 -28.88
C SER A 228 18.96 0.09 -27.65
N ASP A 229 18.58 0.99 -26.74
CA ASP A 229 19.36 1.27 -25.53
C ASP A 229 19.43 0.03 -24.65
N LEU A 230 18.39 -0.81 -24.68
CA LEU A 230 18.24 -2.04 -23.90
C LEU A 230 19.01 -3.23 -24.46
N MET A 231 19.70 -3.11 -25.59
CA MET A 231 20.34 -4.26 -26.26
C MET A 231 21.47 -4.89 -25.42
N ARG A 232 21.98 -4.17 -24.41
CA ARG A 232 22.99 -4.65 -23.48
C ARG A 232 22.48 -4.58 -22.06
N ASP A 233 22.98 -5.47 -21.22
CA ASP A 233 22.80 -5.34 -19.78
C ASP A 233 23.64 -4.16 -19.27
N ASP A 234 23.16 -3.51 -18.22
CA ASP A 234 23.86 -2.40 -17.57
C ASP A 234 23.78 -2.59 -16.05
N PRO A 235 24.90 -2.89 -15.37
CA PRO A 235 24.94 -3.02 -13.92
C PRO A 235 24.48 -1.76 -13.18
N GLY A 236 24.51 -0.59 -13.82
CA GLY A 236 23.97 0.65 -13.28
C GLY A 236 22.43 0.67 -13.19
N ASP A 237 21.74 -0.12 -14.03
CA ASP A 237 20.28 -0.18 -14.08
C ASP A 237 19.70 -1.42 -13.38
N ASP A 238 20.53 -2.44 -13.13
CA ASP A 238 20.10 -3.73 -12.58
C ASP A 238 20.25 -3.81 -11.06
N ILE A 239 19.23 -4.37 -10.40
CA ILE A 239 19.28 -4.77 -8.99
C ILE A 239 19.63 -6.26 -8.94
N ASP A 240 20.77 -6.56 -8.31
CA ASP A 240 21.30 -7.92 -8.11
C ASP A 240 20.23 -8.88 -7.58
N ASP A 241 20.25 -10.14 -8.03
CA ASP A 241 19.31 -11.16 -7.53
C ASP A 241 19.80 -11.75 -6.20
N PRO A 242 19.13 -11.50 -5.06
CA PRO A 242 19.56 -12.04 -3.78
C PRO A 242 19.02 -13.45 -3.50
N TYR A 243 18.14 -13.96 -4.36
CA TYR A 243 17.49 -15.26 -4.15
C TYR A 243 18.53 -16.38 -4.04
N ASN A 244 18.39 -17.25 -3.03
CA ASN A 244 19.34 -18.30 -2.65
C ASN A 244 20.74 -17.84 -2.22
N ASN A 245 20.97 -16.54 -1.99
CA ASN A 245 22.27 -15.98 -1.56
C ASN A 245 22.31 -15.60 -0.06
N GLY A 246 21.35 -16.08 0.73
CA GLY A 246 21.28 -15.89 2.18
C GLY A 246 20.76 -14.53 2.63
N TYR A 247 20.59 -14.37 3.95
CA TYR A 247 19.94 -13.21 4.56
C TYR A 247 20.64 -11.88 4.25
N ALA A 248 21.97 -11.85 4.29
CA ALA A 248 22.74 -10.62 4.04
C ALA A 248 22.52 -10.07 2.62
N ALA A 249 22.48 -10.95 1.61
CA ALA A 249 22.21 -10.54 0.24
C ALA A 249 20.77 -10.00 0.08
N VAL A 250 19.80 -10.68 0.70
CA VAL A 250 18.39 -10.26 0.68
C VAL A 250 18.20 -8.92 1.39
N LEU A 251 18.81 -8.72 2.55
CA LEU A 251 18.75 -7.47 3.30
C LEU A 251 19.44 -6.32 2.54
N LYS A 252 20.57 -6.59 1.87
CA LYS A 252 21.24 -5.62 0.98
C LYS A 252 20.29 -5.17 -0.13
N ALA A 253 19.64 -6.12 -0.82
CA ALA A 253 18.69 -5.80 -1.87
C ALA A 253 17.45 -5.06 -1.33
N ALA A 254 16.92 -5.45 -0.17
CA ALA A 254 15.79 -4.78 0.48
C ALA A 254 16.13 -3.32 0.84
N THR A 255 17.33 -3.09 1.39
CA THR A 255 17.85 -1.76 1.71
C THR A 255 17.94 -0.89 0.46
N GLU A 256 18.52 -1.43 -0.61
CA GLU A 256 18.65 -0.72 -1.87
C GLU A 256 17.28 -0.36 -2.48
N ILE A 257 16.37 -1.33 -2.51
CA ILE A 257 15.00 -1.14 -3.00
C ILE A 257 14.29 -0.06 -2.18
N ASP A 258 14.40 -0.08 -0.84
CA ASP A 258 13.75 0.92 0.00
C ASP A 258 14.31 2.33 -0.25
N GLN A 259 15.63 2.48 -0.41
CA GLN A 259 16.25 3.76 -0.75
C GLN A 259 15.74 4.31 -2.09
N LEU A 260 15.64 3.45 -3.11
CA LEU A 260 15.09 3.82 -4.42
C LEU A 260 13.60 4.16 -4.34
N VAL A 261 12.83 3.39 -3.58
CA VAL A 261 11.40 3.63 -3.35
C VAL A 261 11.16 4.95 -2.63
N GLN A 262 11.93 5.27 -1.59
CA GLN A 262 11.81 6.54 -0.87
C GLN A 262 12.08 7.73 -1.79
N ARG A 263 13.11 7.65 -2.63
CA ARG A 263 13.41 8.67 -3.65
C ARG A 263 12.29 8.80 -4.68
N LEU A 264 11.79 7.66 -5.18
CA LEU A 264 10.66 7.63 -6.11
C LEU A 264 9.43 8.31 -5.49
N VAL A 265 9.00 7.87 -4.30
CA VAL A 265 7.85 8.45 -3.59
C VAL A 265 8.04 9.93 -3.30
N GLY A 266 9.24 10.34 -2.88
CA GLY A 266 9.58 11.75 -2.70
C GLY A 266 9.38 12.55 -3.97
N ARG A 267 9.82 12.00 -5.11
CA ARG A 267 9.62 12.64 -6.42
C ARG A 267 8.15 12.68 -6.85
N LEU A 268 7.37 11.63 -6.58
CA LEU A 268 5.95 11.55 -6.94
C LEU A 268 5.06 12.50 -6.13
N ARG A 269 5.51 12.94 -4.96
CA ARG A 269 4.78 13.88 -4.10
C ARG A 269 4.85 15.33 -4.57
N GLY A 270 5.82 15.68 -5.41
CA GLY A 270 6.12 17.06 -5.82
C GLY A 270 7.32 17.61 -5.06
#